data_AF-A0A4W5RHV1-F1
#
_entry.id   AF-A0A4W5RHV1-F1
#
_cell.length_a   1.000
_cell.length_b   1.000
_cell.length_c   1.000
_cell.angle_alpha   90.00
_cell.angle_beta   90.00
_cell.angle_gamma   90.00
#
_symmetry.space_group_name_H-M   'P 1'
#
loop_
_entity.id
_entity.type
_entity.pdbx_description
1 polymer ?
#
loop_
_entity_poly.entity_id
_entity_poly.type
_entity_poly.pdbx_seq_one_letter_code
_entity_poly.pdbx_strand_id
1 'polypeptide(L)' 'RARNLEELRTGEKAVVCFKFIKHPEYLKVGAKLLFREGATKGIGQVTKLQPVSQSQPSQSEEEDEA' A
#
# COMPACT_ATOMS: atom_id res chain seq x y z
N ARG A 1 18.01 -7.03 -2.17
CA ARG A 1 17.90 -6.35 -3.49
C ARG A 1 16.48 -6.54 -3.99
N ALA A 2 15.62 -5.53 -3.86
CA ALA A 2 14.32 -5.56 -4.54
C ALA A 2 14.59 -5.29 -6.02
N ARG A 3 14.28 -6.25 -6.90
CA ARG A 3 14.21 -5.95 -8.33
C ARG A 3 13.01 -5.04 -8.53
N ASN A 4 13.20 -3.95 -9.27
CA ASN A 4 12.10 -3.12 -9.74
C ASN A 4 11.38 -3.93 -10.83
N LEU A 5 10.50 -4.86 -10.42
CA LEU A 5 9.60 -5.55 -11.34
C LEU A 5 8.46 -4.58 -11.62
N GLU A 6 8.48 -3.98 -12.81
CA GLU A 6 7.38 -3.14 -13.29
C GLU A 6 6.08 -3.97 -13.40
N GLU A 7 6.19 -5.28 -13.58
CA GLU A 7 5.06 -6.22 -13.64
C GLU A 7 5.41 -7.56 -12.99
N LEU A 8 4.47 -8.13 -12.21
CA LEU A 8 4.57 -9.47 -11.65
C LEU A 8 3.83 -10.47 -12.53
N ARG A 9 4.51 -11.57 -12.90
CA ARG A 9 3.89 -12.69 -13.62
C ARG A 9 3.41 -13.79 -12.68
N THR A 10 2.48 -14.61 -13.14
CA THR A 10 1.96 -15.76 -12.38
C THR A 10 3.09 -16.68 -11.92
N GLY A 11 3.12 -16.99 -10.62
CA GLY A 11 4.12 -17.87 -10.00
C GLY A 11 5.34 -17.13 -9.44
N GLU A 12 5.46 -15.83 -9.67
CA GLU A 12 6.56 -15.03 -9.10
C GLU A 12 6.27 -14.62 -7.65
N LYS A 13 7.34 -14.49 -6.88
CA LYS A 13 7.30 -13.96 -5.51
C LYS A 13 7.96 -12.60 -5.48
N ALA A 14 7.30 -11.64 -4.88
CA ALA A 14 7.85 -10.30 -4.68
C ALA A 14 7.43 -9.71 -3.35
N VAL A 15 8.16 -8.65 -2.97
CA VAL A 15 7.80 -7.80 -1.84
C VAL A 15 7.06 -6.60 -2.40
N VAL A 16 5.82 -6.42 -1.96
CA VAL A 16 4.93 -5.33 -2.39
C VAL A 16 4.55 -4.48 -1.19
N CYS A 17 4.33 -3.19 -1.43
CA CYS A 17 3.86 -2.25 -0.42
C CYS A 17 2.41 -1.90 -0.71
N PHE A 18 1.52 -2.12 0.26
CA PHE A 18 0.12 -1.74 0.17
C PHE A 18 -0.16 -0.52 1.04
N LYS A 19 -1.04 0.35 0.56
CA LYS A 19 -1.59 1.47 1.33
C LYS A 19 -3.10 1.26 1.49
N PHE A 20 -3.61 1.49 2.70
CA PHE A 20 -5.05 1.52 2.93
C PHE A 20 -5.67 2.70 2.20
N ILE A 21 -6.74 2.45 1.43
CA ILE A 21 -7.43 3.48 0.66
C ILE A 21 -8.41 4.27 1.52
N LYS A 22 -9.20 3.58 2.36
CA LYS A 22 -10.27 4.21 3.16
C LYS A 22 -9.90 4.31 4.64
N HIS A 23 -9.87 3.16 5.31
CA HIS A 23 -9.61 3.09 6.74
C HIS A 23 -8.46 2.13 7.00
N PRO A 24 -7.44 2.54 7.79
CA PRO A 24 -6.42 1.62 8.24
C PRO A 24 -7.03 0.59 9.18
N GLU A 25 -6.70 -0.68 8.98
CA GLU A 25 -7.09 -1.78 9.85
C GLU A 25 -5.91 -2.28 10.67
N TYR A 26 -6.20 -2.99 11.77
CA TYR A 26 -5.17 -3.60 12.60
C TYR A 26 -4.50 -4.76 11.84
N LEU A 27 -3.23 -4.60 11.52
CA LEU A 27 -2.38 -5.62 10.91
C LEU A 27 -1.25 -6.00 11.86
N LYS A 28 -0.86 -7.28 11.81
CA LYS A 28 0.29 -7.82 12.55
C LYS A 28 1.32 -8.38 11.57
N VAL A 29 2.60 -8.17 11.86
CA VAL A 29 3.68 -8.86 11.14
C VAL A 29 3.48 -10.36 11.23
N GLY A 30 3.58 -11.05 10.10
CA GLY A 30 3.35 -12.47 9.99
C GLY A 30 1.91 -12.87 9.67
N ALA A 31 0.96 -11.94 9.66
CA ALA A 31 -0.41 -12.22 9.23
C ALA A 31 -0.44 -12.63 7.74
N LYS A 32 -1.32 -13.59 7.39
CA LYS A 32 -1.56 -13.97 6.01
C LYS A 32 -2.54 -12.97 5.39
N LEU A 33 -2.20 -12.45 4.22
CA LEU A 33 -2.99 -11.50 3.47
C LEU A 33 -3.36 -12.11 2.12
N LEU A 34 -4.65 -12.06 1.78
CA LEU A 34 -5.14 -12.33 0.43
C LEU A 34 -5.62 -10.99 -0.14
N PHE A 35 -5.13 -10.63 -1.31
CA PHE A 35 -5.57 -9.42 -2.00
C PHE A 35 -6.11 -9.75 -3.38
N ARG A 36 -7.07 -8.94 -3.83
CA ARG A 36 -7.70 -9.05 -5.13
C ARG A 36 -7.94 -7.68 -5.73
N GLU A 37 -7.39 -7.46 -6.91
CA GLU A 37 -7.59 -6.26 -7.70
C GLU A 37 -7.94 -6.69 -9.13
N GLY A 38 -9.24 -6.71 -9.44
CA GLY A 38 -9.76 -7.23 -10.69
C GLY A 38 -9.34 -8.69 -10.95
N ALA A 39 -8.52 -8.89 -11.99
CA ALA A 39 -7.96 -10.18 -12.39
C ALA A 39 -6.72 -10.58 -11.58
N THR A 40 -6.03 -9.62 -10.97
CA THR A 40 -4.84 -9.86 -10.14
C THR A 40 -5.26 -10.39 -8.79
N LYS A 41 -4.65 -11.51 -8.39
CA LYS A 41 -4.83 -12.12 -7.07
C LYS A 41 -3.47 -12.51 -6.53
N GLY A 42 -3.30 -12.38 -5.23
CA GLY A 42 -2.08 -12.84 -4.57
C GLY A 42 -2.35 -13.22 -3.13
N ILE A 43 -1.59 -14.19 -2.66
CA ILE A 43 -1.54 -14.56 -1.25
C ILE A 43 -0.13 -14.31 -0.73
N GLY A 44 -0.03 -13.68 0.42
CA GLY A 44 1.24 -13.25 0.99
C GLY A 44 1.21 -13.21 2.50
N GLN A 45 2.35 -12.83 3.07
CA GLN A 45 2.52 -12.63 4.49
C GLN A 45 3.02 -11.21 4.73
N VAL A 46 2.50 -10.55 5.76
CA VAL A 46 2.93 -9.20 6.15
C VAL A 46 4.35 -9.28 6.70
N THR A 47 5.30 -8.64 6.00
CA THR A 47 6.72 -8.62 6.39
C THR A 47 7.09 -7.39 7.21
N LYS A 48 6.49 -6.24 6.91
CA LYS A 48 6.75 -4.96 7.58
C LYS A 48 5.49 -4.11 7.60
N LEU A 49 5.25 -3.45 8.73
CA LEU A 49 4.22 -2.41 8.87
C LEU A 49 4.90 -1.05 8.70
N GLN A 50 4.32 -0.19 7.87
CA GLN A 50 4.74 1.19 7.76
C GLN A 50 3.81 2.06 8.62
N PRO A 51 4.34 3.04 9.38
CA PRO A 51 3.50 3.98 10.11
C PRO A 51 2.61 4.72 9.12
N VAL A 52 1.34 4.95 9.50
CA VAL A 52 0.44 5.79 8.72
C VAL A 52 1.04 7.20 8.74
N SER A 53 1.64 7.62 7.63
CA SER A 53 2.00 9.02 7.45
C SER A 53 0.69 9.80 7.51
N GLN A 54 0.47 10.48 8.63
CA GLN A 54 -0.56 11.50 8.72
C GLN A 54 -0.27 12.47 7.58
N SER A 55 -1.14 12.48 6.57
CA SER A 55 -1.13 13.54 5.58
C SER A 55 -1.17 14.85 6.33
N GLN A 56 -0.08 15.62 6.29
CA GLN A 56 -0.20 17.05 6.56
C GLN A 56 -1.31 17.54 5.62
N PRO A 57 -2.39 18.14 6.14
CA PRO A 57 -3.32 18.84 5.28
C PRO A 57 -2.50 19.92 4.58
N SER A 58 -2.40 19.82 3.25
CA SER A 58 -1.93 20.91 2.42
C SER A 58 -2.89 22.07 2.64
N GLN A 59 -2.50 23.02 3.49
CA GLN A 59 -3.13 24.32 3.56
C GLN A 59 -2.91 25.01 2.22
N SER A 60 -3.97 25.17 1.46
CA SER A 60 -4.04 26.14 0.37
C SER A 60 -5.40 26.83 0.47
N GLU A 61 -5.51 27.70 1.46
CA GLU A 61 -6.47 28.79 1.51
C GLU A 61 -5.63 30.07 1.63
N GLU A 62 -5.47 30.79 0.53
CA GLU A 62 -5.17 32.22 0.39
C GLU A 62 -5.75 32.57 -1.00
N GLU A 63 -6.98 33.08 -1.07
CA GLU A 63 -7.31 34.52 -1.09
C GLU A 63 -6.82 35.19 -2.39
N ASP A 64 -7.66 35.14 -3.43
CA ASP A 64 -7.58 36.12 -4.53
C ASP A 64 -8.67 37.18 -4.25
N GLU A 65 -8.24 38.23 -3.55
CA GLU A 65 -8.93 39.52 -3.45
C GLU A 65 -8.34 40.45 -4.51
N ALA A 66 -9.11 40.73 -5.58
CA ALA A 66 -9.13 42.01 -6.33
C ALA A 66 -10.27 42.02 -7.37
#